data_AF-A0AAE4HZW4-F1
#
_entry.id   AF-A0AAE4HZW4-F1
#
_cell.length_a   1.000
_cell.length_b   1.000
_cell.length_c   1.000
_cell.angle_alpha   90.00
_cell.angle_beta   90.00
_cell.angle_gamma   90.00
#
_symmetry.space_group_name_H-M   'P 1'
#
loop_
_entity.id
_entity.type
_entity.pdbx_description
1 polymer ?
#
loop_
_entity_poly.entity_id
_entity_poly.type
_entity_poly.pdbx_seq_one_letter_code
_entity_poly.pdbx_strand_id
1 'polypeptide(L)'
;METKDHLKQIQLTKNGKSYSYLHSHHYNWFKAIDLNLLNSDGFTNYFIRIKQNEPTIFAGLQTKVLQATITAFQQELSEADSFVLMTAAWANGFVPENTTAALQDFDRYLTNYTIQKDPLLGLNQMNADFNQVLVQHFPKVRRQDLRLLYRLLVLKDASAEKIAEELAPLNEPTQARTKIMLELFKTL
;
A
#
# COMPACT_ATOMS: atom_id res chain seq x y z
N MET A 1 5.56 -14.19 10.21
CA MET A 1 5.34 -12.78 10.59
C MET A 1 6.52 -12.36 11.45
N GLU A 2 7.10 -11.19 11.18
CA GLU A 2 8.24 -10.68 11.96
C GLU A 2 7.92 -10.68 13.46
N THR A 3 8.85 -11.14 14.29
CA THR A 3 8.63 -11.18 15.74
C THR A 3 8.67 -9.76 16.30
N LYS A 4 7.90 -9.49 17.36
CA LYS A 4 7.98 -8.21 18.09
C LYS A 4 9.41 -7.85 18.50
N ASP A 5 10.25 -8.86 18.73
CA ASP A 5 11.65 -8.65 19.08
C ASP A 5 12.50 -8.17 17.91
N HIS A 6 12.23 -8.63 16.69
CA HIS A 6 12.85 -8.06 15.49
C HIS A 6 12.39 -6.61 15.26
N LEU A 7 11.10 -6.30 15.43
CA LEU A 7 10.60 -4.93 15.26
C LEU A 7 11.21 -3.92 16.25
N LYS A 8 11.61 -4.36 17.45
CA LYS A 8 12.32 -3.51 18.44
C LYS A 8 13.69 -3.06 17.95
N GLN A 9 14.33 -3.85 17.09
CA GLN A 9 15.67 -3.59 16.57
C GLN A 9 15.65 -2.57 15.42
N ILE A 10 14.49 -2.34 14.80
CA ILE A 10 14.33 -1.38 13.71
C ILE A 10 14.34 0.04 14.30
N GLN A 11 15.45 0.74 14.06
CA GLN A 11 15.69 2.10 14.54
C GLN A 11 16.27 2.96 13.41
N LEU A 12 16.02 4.27 13.50
CA LEU A 12 16.58 5.28 12.63
C LEU A 12 17.36 6.28 13.48
N THR A 13 18.63 6.52 13.14
CA THR A 13 19.45 7.53 13.81
C THR A 13 19.51 8.79 12.97
N LYS A 14 18.97 9.89 13.50
CA LYS A 14 18.98 11.20 12.85
C LYS A 14 19.36 12.28 13.84
N ASN A 15 20.33 13.12 13.46
CA ASN A 15 20.83 14.23 14.27
C ASN A 15 21.23 13.78 15.70
N GLY A 16 21.89 12.62 15.82
CA GLY A 16 22.31 12.06 17.10
C GLY A 16 21.20 11.48 17.99
N LYS A 17 19.95 11.45 17.50
CA LYS A 17 18.81 10.84 18.20
C LYS A 17 18.40 9.54 17.51
N SER A 18 18.12 8.51 18.30
CA SER A 18 17.53 7.26 17.80
C SER A 18 16.01 7.30 17.91
N TYR A 19 15.34 6.97 16.81
CA TYR A 19 13.90 6.84 16.70
C TYR A 19 13.57 5.37 16.48
N SER A 20 12.62 4.84 17.23
CA SER A 20 12.20 3.43 17.12
C SER A 20 10.97 3.31 16.23
N TYR A 21 10.99 2.31 15.33
CA TYR A 21 9.84 2.01 14.47
C TYR A 21 8.58 1.73 15.30
N LEU A 22 8.68 1.03 16.43
CA LEU A 22 7.53 0.71 17.30
C LEU A 22 6.86 1.95 17.92
N HIS A 23 7.53 3.10 17.94
CA HIS A 23 7.00 4.38 18.42
C HIS A 23 6.69 5.36 17.27
N SER A 24 6.71 4.89 16.02
CA SER A 24 6.44 5.70 14.83
C SER A 24 4.94 5.71 14.48
N HIS A 25 4.52 6.70 13.70
CA HIS A 25 3.20 6.71 13.09
C HIS A 25 3.04 5.57 12.07
N HIS A 26 4.12 5.14 11.38
CA HIS A 26 4.11 4.00 10.47
C HIS A 26 3.66 2.70 11.15
N TYR A 27 4.19 2.42 12.34
CA TYR A 27 3.76 1.25 13.12
C TYR A 27 2.34 1.39 13.67
N ASN A 28 1.92 2.61 14.02
CA ASN A 28 0.53 2.85 14.40
C ASN A 28 -0.44 2.63 13.24
N TRP A 29 -0.08 3.03 12.02
CA TRP A 29 -0.84 2.73 10.81
C TRP A 29 -0.92 1.23 10.54
N PHE A 30 0.20 0.51 10.63
CA PHE A 30 0.21 -0.95 10.49
C PHE A 30 -0.73 -1.63 11.51
N LYS A 31 -0.61 -1.29 12.80
CA LYS A 31 -1.50 -1.84 13.84
C LYS A 31 -2.96 -1.48 13.61
N ALA A 32 -3.25 -0.25 13.19
CA ALA A 32 -4.63 0.18 12.94
C ALA A 32 -5.23 -0.62 11.78
N ILE A 33 -4.48 -0.80 10.70
CA ILE A 33 -4.86 -1.64 9.56
C ILE A 33 -5.10 -3.07 10.05
N ASP A 34 -4.12 -3.68 10.71
CA ASP A 34 -4.21 -5.05 11.24
C ASP A 34 -5.43 -5.26 12.17
N LEU A 35 -5.67 -4.32 13.08
CA LEU A 35 -6.77 -4.36 14.04
C LEU A 35 -8.14 -4.20 13.36
N ASN A 36 -8.27 -3.25 12.44
CA ASN A 36 -9.57 -2.87 11.90
C ASN A 36 -9.95 -3.63 10.63
N LEU A 37 -8.99 -4.26 9.95
CA LEU A 37 -9.23 -5.20 8.85
C LEU A 37 -10.17 -6.35 9.22
N LEU A 38 -10.17 -6.74 10.50
CA LEU A 38 -10.90 -7.89 11.00
C LEU A 38 -12.26 -7.53 11.61
N ASN A 39 -12.47 -6.26 11.91
CA ASN A 39 -13.58 -5.80 12.75
C ASN A 39 -14.50 -4.78 12.04
N SER A 40 -14.23 -4.46 10.78
CA SER A 40 -15.02 -3.49 10.00
C SER A 40 -16.06 -4.16 9.13
N ASP A 41 -17.34 -3.90 9.42
CA ASP A 41 -18.51 -4.38 8.66
C ASP A 41 -18.54 -3.91 7.18
N GLY A 42 -17.70 -2.94 6.78
CA GLY A 42 -17.61 -2.45 5.39
C GLY A 42 -16.60 -3.20 4.52
N PHE A 43 -15.57 -3.80 5.12
CA PHE A 43 -14.47 -4.55 4.46
C PHE A 43 -14.56 -6.07 4.68
N THR A 44 -15.45 -6.50 5.58
CA THR A 44 -15.50 -7.82 6.23
C THR A 44 -15.57 -9.00 5.26
N ASN A 45 -16.41 -8.99 4.23
CA ASN A 45 -16.75 -10.25 3.57
C ASN A 45 -15.61 -10.87 2.74
N TYR A 46 -14.80 -10.07 2.04
CA TYR A 46 -13.70 -10.62 1.23
C TYR A 46 -12.49 -11.00 2.10
N PHE A 47 -12.12 -10.15 3.06
CA PHE A 47 -10.96 -10.39 3.91
C PHE A 47 -11.18 -11.46 4.96
N ILE A 48 -12.39 -11.56 5.51
CA ILE A 48 -12.76 -12.71 6.35
C ILE A 48 -12.67 -14.00 5.52
N ARG A 49 -13.13 -13.99 4.27
CA ARG A 49 -13.02 -15.16 3.38
C ARG A 49 -11.57 -15.53 3.07
N ILE A 50 -10.71 -14.60 2.66
CA ILE A 50 -9.29 -14.91 2.43
C ILE A 50 -8.63 -15.38 3.73
N LYS A 51 -8.90 -14.74 4.86
CA LYS A 51 -8.31 -15.18 6.13
C LYS A 51 -8.75 -16.60 6.51
N GLN A 52 -9.99 -16.97 6.23
CA GLN A 52 -10.53 -18.30 6.53
C GLN A 52 -10.07 -19.36 5.52
N ASN A 53 -10.16 -19.05 4.23
CA ASN A 53 -9.97 -20.00 3.14
C ASN A 53 -8.52 -20.05 2.65
N GLU A 54 -7.79 -18.94 2.78
CA GLU A 54 -6.44 -18.72 2.25
C GLU A 54 -5.52 -18.02 3.29
N PRO A 55 -5.38 -18.56 4.51
CA PRO A 55 -4.68 -17.92 5.62
C PRO A 55 -3.21 -17.61 5.31
N THR A 56 -2.56 -18.43 4.49
CA THR A 56 -1.17 -18.20 4.05
C THR A 56 -1.04 -16.94 3.19
N ILE A 57 -2.01 -16.70 2.31
CA ILE A 57 -2.05 -15.52 1.45
C ILE A 57 -2.34 -14.28 2.28
N PHE A 58 -3.28 -14.38 3.24
CA PHE A 58 -3.53 -13.31 4.20
C PHE A 58 -2.28 -12.92 4.99
N ALA A 59 -1.53 -13.92 5.52
CA ALA A 59 -0.28 -13.68 6.24
C ALA A 59 0.82 -13.07 5.34
N GLY A 60 0.86 -13.45 4.06
CA GLY A 60 1.74 -12.84 3.07
C GLY A 60 1.42 -11.37 2.84
N LEU A 61 0.14 -11.03 2.68
CA LEU A 61 -0.34 -9.65 2.56
C LEU A 61 0.00 -8.81 3.80
N GLN A 62 -0.27 -9.32 5.00
CA GLN A 62 0.12 -8.64 6.25
C GLN A 62 1.63 -8.38 6.31
N THR A 63 2.44 -9.35 5.86
CA THR A 63 3.90 -9.22 5.83
C THR A 63 4.35 -8.14 4.86
N LYS A 64 3.79 -8.08 3.65
CA LYS A 64 4.10 -7.04 2.65
C LYS A 64 3.77 -5.64 3.17
N VAL A 65 2.65 -5.50 3.87
CA VAL A 65 2.20 -4.21 4.42
C VAL A 65 3.08 -3.79 5.59
N LEU A 66 3.45 -4.74 6.46
CA LEU A 66 4.44 -4.50 7.51
C LEU A 66 5.77 -4.02 6.91
N GLN A 67 6.29 -4.73 5.90
CA GLN A 67 7.53 -4.35 5.20
C GLN A 67 7.41 -2.96 4.57
N ALA A 68 6.28 -2.64 3.92
CA ALA A 68 6.05 -1.30 3.35
C ALA A 68 6.19 -0.19 4.40
N THR A 69 5.61 -0.39 5.59
CA THR A 69 5.69 0.60 6.68
C THR A 69 7.09 0.69 7.30
N ILE A 70 7.84 -0.43 7.35
CA ILE A 70 9.24 -0.44 7.79
C ILE A 70 10.12 0.30 6.78
N THR A 71 9.98 -0.01 5.49
CA THR A 71 10.71 0.66 4.40
C THR A 71 10.42 2.15 4.41
N ALA A 72 9.15 2.55 4.57
CA ALA A 72 8.77 3.95 4.66
C ALA A 72 9.43 4.68 5.85
N PHE A 73 9.51 4.01 7.00
CA PHE A 73 10.20 4.51 8.19
C PHE A 73 11.71 4.65 7.96
N GLN A 74 12.37 3.63 7.41
CA GLN A 74 13.81 3.59 7.19
C GLN A 74 14.28 4.57 6.11
N GLN A 75 13.48 4.77 5.06
CA GLN A 75 13.76 5.69 3.96
C GLN A 75 13.29 7.12 4.25
N GLU A 76 12.77 7.38 5.47
CA GLU A 76 12.25 8.69 5.89
C GLU A 76 11.24 9.28 4.89
N LEU A 77 10.37 8.43 4.35
CA LEU A 77 9.39 8.86 3.35
C LEU A 77 8.42 9.89 3.95
N SER A 78 7.95 10.81 3.09
CA SER A 78 6.85 11.70 3.45
C SER A 78 5.62 10.89 3.87
N GLU A 79 4.71 11.47 4.66
CA GLU A 79 3.46 10.78 5.03
C GLU A 79 2.67 10.34 3.79
N ALA A 80 2.66 11.17 2.73
CA ALA A 80 1.98 10.86 1.48
C ALA A 80 2.63 9.68 0.74
N ASP A 81 3.96 9.63 0.68
CA ASP A 81 4.68 8.52 0.03
C ASP A 81 4.61 7.23 0.87
N SER A 82 4.68 7.36 2.19
CA SER A 82 4.45 6.25 3.13
C SER A 82 3.07 5.64 2.92
N PHE A 83 2.04 6.50 2.82
CA PHE A 83 0.68 6.08 2.51
C PHE A 83 0.58 5.40 1.14
N VAL A 84 1.23 5.96 0.12
CA VAL A 84 1.26 5.38 -1.23
C VAL A 84 1.88 3.98 -1.20
N LEU A 85 3.05 3.82 -0.58
CA LEU A 85 3.75 2.53 -0.54
C LEU A 85 2.93 1.47 0.22
N MET A 86 2.38 1.85 1.36
CA MET A 86 1.54 0.97 2.19
C MET A 86 0.28 0.54 1.44
N THR A 87 -0.41 1.50 0.78
CA THR A 87 -1.66 1.23 0.05
C THR A 87 -1.40 0.42 -1.22
N ALA A 88 -0.27 0.64 -1.91
CA ALA A 88 0.15 -0.19 -3.04
C ALA A 88 0.49 -1.61 -2.60
N ALA A 89 1.25 -1.79 -1.51
CA ALA A 89 1.55 -3.09 -0.92
C ALA A 89 0.28 -3.84 -0.52
N TRP A 90 -0.70 -3.10 0.02
CA TRP A 90 -2.01 -3.62 0.33
C TRP A 90 -2.78 -4.08 -0.91
N ALA A 91 -2.93 -3.18 -1.90
CA ALA A 91 -3.63 -3.46 -3.16
C ALA A 91 -2.99 -4.63 -3.94
N ASN A 92 -1.68 -4.78 -3.86
CA ASN A 92 -0.93 -5.86 -4.50
C ASN A 92 -1.18 -7.25 -3.90
N GLY A 93 -1.62 -7.33 -2.65
CA GLY A 93 -1.86 -8.62 -1.98
C GLY A 93 -3.28 -9.15 -2.11
N PHE A 94 -4.17 -8.47 -2.84
CA PHE A 94 -5.49 -9.01 -3.22
C PHE A 94 -5.41 -10.19 -4.22
N VAL A 95 -4.20 -10.66 -4.58
CA VAL A 95 -3.99 -11.43 -5.81
C VAL A 95 -2.80 -12.39 -5.65
N PRO A 96 -3.03 -13.71 -5.55
CA PRO A 96 -1.93 -14.67 -5.42
C PRO A 96 -1.35 -15.13 -6.76
N GLU A 97 -2.02 -14.92 -7.91
CA GLU A 97 -1.70 -15.76 -9.09
C GLU A 97 -1.35 -15.04 -10.40
N ASN A 98 -1.71 -13.77 -10.65
CA ASN A 98 -1.36 -13.11 -11.94
C ASN A 98 -1.58 -11.59 -11.90
N THR A 99 -0.61 -10.77 -12.35
CA THR A 99 -0.71 -9.30 -12.51
C THR A 99 -1.90 -8.86 -13.38
N THR A 100 -2.36 -9.72 -14.30
CA THR A 100 -3.55 -9.50 -15.14
C THR A 100 -4.85 -9.77 -14.38
N ALA A 101 -4.87 -10.80 -13.54
CA ALA A 101 -5.98 -11.06 -12.62
C ALA A 101 -6.04 -9.99 -11.52
N ALA A 102 -4.89 -9.41 -11.15
CA ALA A 102 -4.80 -8.30 -10.21
C ALA A 102 -5.52 -7.05 -10.70
N LEU A 103 -5.29 -6.71 -11.96
CA LEU A 103 -6.01 -5.63 -12.61
C LEU A 103 -7.49 -5.97 -12.76
N GLN A 104 -7.87 -7.23 -13.03
CA GLN A 104 -9.28 -7.65 -13.13
C GLN A 104 -10.02 -7.72 -11.79
N ASP A 105 -9.35 -8.07 -10.69
CA ASP A 105 -9.95 -8.13 -9.35
C ASP A 105 -9.94 -6.77 -8.66
N PHE A 106 -8.92 -5.95 -8.92
CA PHE A 106 -8.99 -4.53 -8.64
C PHE A 106 -10.13 -3.91 -9.46
N ASP A 107 -10.19 -4.14 -10.78
CA ASP A 107 -11.29 -3.65 -11.63
C ASP A 107 -12.65 -4.25 -11.23
N ARG A 108 -12.73 -5.48 -10.72
CA ARG A 108 -13.98 -6.05 -10.13
C ARG A 108 -14.30 -5.45 -8.77
N TYR A 109 -13.34 -5.17 -7.91
CA TYR A 109 -13.58 -4.47 -6.65
C TYR A 109 -14.05 -3.04 -6.91
N LEU A 110 -13.40 -2.34 -7.84
CA LEU A 110 -13.81 -1.05 -8.37
C LEU A 110 -15.22 -1.12 -8.99
N THR A 111 -15.50 -2.11 -9.85
CA THR A 111 -16.76 -2.23 -10.59
C THR A 111 -17.92 -2.70 -9.70
N ASN A 112 -17.70 -3.69 -8.83
CA ASN A 112 -18.75 -4.30 -7.99
C ASN A 112 -19.01 -3.54 -6.69
N TYR A 113 -18.03 -2.80 -6.14
CA TYR A 113 -18.20 -2.07 -4.89
C TYR A 113 -18.37 -0.56 -5.08
N THR A 114 -17.98 0.00 -6.23
CA THR A 114 -18.11 1.46 -6.48
C THR A 114 -18.98 1.86 -7.67
N ILE A 115 -19.46 0.91 -8.49
CA ILE A 115 -20.25 1.21 -9.72
C ILE A 115 -19.56 2.27 -10.60
N GLN A 116 -18.22 2.31 -10.66
CA GLN A 116 -17.50 3.38 -11.37
C GLN A 116 -16.36 2.84 -12.24
N LYS A 117 -16.37 3.26 -13.51
CA LYS A 117 -15.44 2.86 -14.59
C LYS A 117 -14.06 3.55 -14.53
N ASP A 118 -13.79 4.37 -13.52
CA ASP A 118 -12.51 5.10 -13.36
C ASP A 118 -11.72 4.52 -12.17
N PRO A 119 -10.56 3.87 -12.40
CA PRO A 119 -9.72 3.31 -11.35
C PRO A 119 -9.30 4.31 -10.26
N LEU A 120 -9.21 5.60 -10.59
CA LEU A 120 -8.88 6.64 -9.60
C LEU A 120 -10.02 6.88 -8.62
N LEU A 121 -11.27 6.68 -9.04
CA LEU A 121 -12.42 6.87 -8.16
C LEU A 121 -12.53 5.75 -7.13
N GLY A 122 -12.29 4.50 -7.50
CA GLY A 122 -12.33 3.44 -6.50
C GLY A 122 -11.05 3.30 -5.67
N LEU A 123 -9.87 3.80 -6.12
CA LEU A 123 -8.76 4.09 -5.18
C LEU A 123 -9.17 5.14 -4.14
N ASN A 124 -9.90 6.17 -4.57
CA ASN A 124 -10.41 7.20 -3.66
C ASN A 124 -11.46 6.63 -2.69
N GLN A 125 -12.31 5.70 -3.14
CA GLN A 125 -13.26 5.00 -2.28
C GLN A 125 -12.55 4.07 -1.28
N MET A 126 -11.59 3.26 -1.73
CA MET A 126 -10.77 2.42 -0.85
C MET A 126 -10.06 3.25 0.23
N ASN A 127 -9.56 4.44 -0.16
CA ASN A 127 -8.99 5.40 0.79
C ASN A 127 -10.05 5.99 1.73
N ALA A 128 -11.26 6.30 1.24
CA ALA A 128 -12.37 6.78 2.07
C ALA A 128 -12.79 5.71 3.10
N ASP A 129 -12.92 4.47 2.66
CA ASP A 129 -13.25 3.32 3.51
C ASP A 129 -12.13 3.09 4.54
N PHE A 130 -10.85 3.18 4.13
CA PHE A 130 -9.73 3.13 5.06
C PHE A 130 -9.79 4.26 6.09
N ASN A 131 -10.04 5.50 5.69
CA ASN A 131 -10.18 6.63 6.62
C ASN A 131 -11.33 6.44 7.61
N GLN A 132 -12.48 5.93 7.12
CA GLN A 132 -13.65 5.68 7.95
C GLN A 132 -13.41 4.57 8.98
N VAL A 133 -12.70 3.52 8.57
CA VAL A 133 -12.42 2.33 9.39
C VAL A 133 -11.27 2.55 10.37
N LEU A 134 -10.28 3.33 9.97
CA LEU A 134 -9.06 3.49 10.75
C LEU A 134 -9.15 4.62 11.77
N VAL A 135 -10.23 5.41 11.76
CA VAL A 135 -10.52 6.52 12.69
C VAL A 135 -9.28 7.41 12.88
N GLN A 136 -8.48 7.52 11.83
CA GLN A 136 -7.17 8.19 11.83
C GLN A 136 -7.13 9.12 10.63
N HIS A 137 -6.49 10.28 10.84
CA HIS A 137 -6.19 11.21 9.77
C HIS A 137 -5.07 10.62 8.91
N PHE A 138 -5.39 9.76 7.94
CA PHE A 138 -4.43 9.58 6.85
C PHE A 138 -4.15 10.94 6.22
N PRO A 139 -2.94 11.15 5.67
CA PRO A 139 -2.64 12.39 4.97
C PRO A 139 -3.70 12.63 3.90
N LYS A 140 -4.06 13.90 3.68
CA LYS A 140 -5.01 14.28 2.64
C LYS A 140 -4.50 13.78 1.28
N VAL A 141 -5.09 12.70 0.79
CA VAL A 141 -4.64 12.03 -0.44
C VAL A 141 -5.02 12.90 -1.63
N ARG A 142 -4.01 13.34 -2.40
CA ARG A 142 -4.24 14.14 -3.60
C ARG A 142 -4.44 13.22 -4.78
N ARG A 143 -5.09 13.72 -5.83
CA ARG A 143 -5.27 12.99 -7.10
C ARG A 143 -3.96 12.45 -7.68
N GLN A 144 -2.85 13.15 -7.48
CA GLN A 144 -1.53 12.71 -7.94
C GLN A 144 -0.97 11.51 -7.14
N ASP A 145 -1.34 11.39 -5.86
CA ASP A 145 -0.95 10.26 -5.00
C ASP A 145 -1.75 9.01 -5.41
N LEU A 146 -3.04 9.17 -5.75
CA LEU A 146 -3.86 8.11 -6.36
C LEU A 146 -3.32 7.67 -7.73
N ARG A 147 -2.92 8.61 -8.58
CA ARG A 147 -2.28 8.30 -9.87
C ARG A 147 -0.94 7.58 -9.69
N LEU A 148 -0.20 7.89 -8.62
CA LEU A 148 1.04 7.18 -8.32
C LEU A 148 0.75 5.74 -7.89
N LEU A 149 -0.19 5.52 -6.97
CA LEU A 149 -0.66 4.18 -6.58
C LEU A 149 -0.98 3.31 -7.79
N TYR A 150 -1.82 3.82 -8.69
CA TYR A 150 -2.20 3.10 -9.91
C TYR A 150 -0.97 2.73 -10.77
N ARG A 151 -0.06 3.68 -10.99
CA ARG A 151 1.16 3.42 -11.77
C ARG A 151 2.07 2.39 -11.12
N LEU A 152 2.21 2.41 -9.78
CA LEU A 152 3.00 1.40 -9.08
C LEU A 152 2.44 0.00 -9.31
N LEU A 153 1.12 -0.18 -9.22
CA LEU A 153 0.46 -1.46 -9.43
C LEU A 153 0.63 -1.95 -10.87
N VAL A 154 0.43 -1.08 -11.86
CA VAL A 154 0.60 -1.42 -13.29
C VAL A 154 2.05 -1.77 -13.63
N LEU A 155 3.02 -1.06 -13.03
CA LEU A 155 4.43 -1.14 -13.42
C LEU A 155 5.26 -2.13 -12.60
N LYS A 156 4.70 -2.76 -11.56
CA LYS A 156 5.45 -3.64 -10.66
C LYS A 156 6.22 -4.72 -11.42
N ASP A 157 5.53 -5.40 -12.33
CA ASP A 157 6.08 -6.51 -13.12
C ASP A 157 6.28 -6.14 -14.60
N ALA A 158 6.15 -4.85 -14.94
CA ALA A 158 6.32 -4.37 -16.30
C ALA A 158 7.80 -4.39 -16.73
N SER A 159 8.03 -4.58 -18.03
CA SER A 159 9.37 -4.52 -18.62
C SER A 159 9.96 -3.11 -18.56
N ALA A 160 11.28 -2.99 -18.72
CA ALA A 160 11.96 -1.69 -18.71
C ALA A 160 11.44 -0.76 -19.82
N GLU A 161 11.12 -1.31 -20.99
CA GLU A 161 10.54 -0.58 -22.12
C GLU A 161 9.16 -0.03 -21.77
N LYS A 162 8.30 -0.86 -21.15
CA LYS A 162 6.96 -0.43 -20.75
C LYS A 162 7.00 0.62 -19.63
N ILE A 163 7.94 0.49 -18.70
CA ILE A 163 8.19 1.51 -17.68
C ILE A 163 8.62 2.83 -18.34
N ALA A 164 9.54 2.79 -19.31
CA ALA A 164 10.00 3.99 -20.01
C ALA A 164 8.86 4.67 -20.78
N GLU A 165 8.02 3.90 -21.47
CA GLU A 165 6.85 4.39 -22.20
C GLU A 165 5.85 5.11 -21.27
N GLU A 166 5.48 4.49 -20.14
CA GLU A 166 4.52 5.06 -19.18
C GLU A 166 5.08 6.29 -18.45
N LEU A 167 6.41 6.40 -18.31
CA LEU A 167 7.04 7.56 -17.66
C LEU A 167 7.31 8.73 -18.61
N ALA A 168 7.53 8.48 -19.90
CA ALA A 168 7.85 9.50 -20.89
C ALA A 168 6.92 10.74 -20.93
N PRO A 169 5.58 10.62 -20.83
CA PRO A 169 4.69 11.78 -20.90
C PRO A 169 4.61 12.59 -19.59
N LEU A 170 5.23 12.11 -18.51
CA LEU A 170 5.16 12.76 -17.20
C LEU A 170 6.20 13.87 -17.08
N ASN A 171 5.95 14.87 -16.23
CA ASN A 171 6.99 15.86 -15.90
C ASN A 171 8.11 15.23 -15.06
N GLU A 172 9.30 15.84 -15.09
CA GLU A 172 10.50 15.34 -14.43
C GLU A 172 10.31 15.04 -12.92
N PRO A 173 9.69 15.92 -12.10
CA PRO A 173 9.45 15.60 -10.69
C PRO A 173 8.56 14.37 -10.49
N THR A 174 7.54 14.20 -11.33
CA THR A 174 6.64 13.04 -11.26
C THR A 174 7.37 11.78 -11.69
N GLN A 175 8.18 11.85 -12.75
CA GLN A 175 9.01 10.71 -13.17
C GLN A 175 9.97 10.27 -12.05
N ALA A 176 10.72 11.21 -11.46
CA ALA A 176 11.67 10.93 -10.40
C ALA A 176 10.99 10.27 -9.18
N ARG A 177 9.89 10.86 -8.70
CA ARG A 177 9.10 10.28 -7.60
C ARG A 177 8.59 8.88 -7.94
N THR A 178 8.17 8.64 -9.18
CA THR A 178 7.63 7.34 -9.58
C THR A 178 8.70 6.27 -9.66
N LYS A 179 9.88 6.60 -10.16
CA LYS A 179 11.02 5.67 -10.20
C LYS A 179 11.42 5.22 -8.80
N ILE A 180 11.62 6.17 -7.88
CA ILE A 180 11.97 5.89 -6.48
C ILE A 180 10.91 4.99 -5.84
N MET A 181 9.63 5.37 -5.95
CA MET A 181 8.55 4.60 -5.32
C MET A 181 8.35 3.23 -5.95
N LEU A 182 8.59 3.09 -7.26
CA LEU A 182 8.53 1.81 -7.96
C LEU A 182 9.68 0.88 -7.55
N GLU A 183 10.89 1.40 -7.42
CA GLU A 183 12.04 0.64 -6.91
C GLU A 183 11.75 0.10 -5.51
N LEU A 184 11.29 0.95 -4.60
CA LEU A 184 10.89 0.52 -3.25
C LEU A 184 9.78 -0.52 -3.31
N PHE A 185 8.75 -0.31 -4.14
CA PHE A 185 7.61 -1.21 -4.23
C PHE A 185 7.95 -2.58 -4.86
N LYS A 186 8.93 -2.65 -5.76
CA LYS A 186 9.41 -3.93 -6.33
C LYS A 186 10.16 -4.80 -5.32
N THR A 187 10.66 -4.22 -4.24
CA THR A 187 11.34 -4.96 -3.15
C THR A 187 10.38 -5.55 -2.11
N LEU A 188 9.09 -5.25 -2.22
CA LEU A 188 7.99 -5.74 -1.37
C LEU A 188 7.21 -6.89 -2.04
#